data_AF-A0A425DHK9-F1
#
_entry.id   AF-A0A425DHK9-F1
#
_cell.length_a   1.000
_cell.length_b   1.000
_cell.length_c   1.000
_cell.angle_alpha   90.00
_cell.angle_beta   90.00
_cell.angle_gamma   90.00
#
_symmetry.space_group_name_H-M   'P 1'
#
loop_
_entity.id
_entity.type
_entity.pdbx_description
1 polymer ?
#
loop_
_entity_poly.entity_id
_entity_poly.type
_entity_poly.pdbx_seq_one_letter_code
_entity_poly.pdbx_strand_id
1 'polypeptide(L)'
;MVRTTFTSMLERLHAQSASDWIFLEESLTDFGPEADEATDYPHPIMDKAIEDSGPQGFRVLTYFSPHEFETIWSIIESSLSSRWNDGSGRKSTTEGCLLCYDGYLKHYLTWEKHALDFGMKAPTLEKVVMRVINTVQPVLYEHFVTMPKLRNKACLFRNYPYAKYATNEKLQPSNHPTGPFGEQKHYFSRKHKLYGLMIEASVSPEGLLVDMSAHEPGSVSDITMFRDDGLNSETLAFMTA
;
A
#
# COMPACT_ATOMS: atom_id res chain seq x y z
N MET A 1 2.74 23.05 -24.98
CA MET A 1 3.25 22.25 -23.85
C MET A 1 2.55 22.75 -22.59
N VAL A 2 1.45 22.13 -22.21
CA VAL A 2 0.66 22.53 -21.04
C VAL A 2 1.34 21.96 -19.81
N ARG A 3 1.79 22.81 -18.89
CA ARG A 3 2.23 22.38 -17.56
C ARG A 3 1.01 21.81 -16.85
N THR A 4 0.97 20.50 -16.65
CA THR A 4 0.00 19.84 -15.78
C THR A 4 0.13 20.43 -14.39
N THR A 5 -0.91 21.08 -13.87
CA THR A 5 -0.93 21.62 -12.49
C THR A 5 -1.21 20.48 -11.52
N PHE A 6 -0.67 20.54 -10.31
CA PHE A 6 -0.88 19.51 -9.28
C PHE A 6 -2.37 19.29 -8.98
N THR A 7 -3.18 20.35 -9.03
CA THR A 7 -4.64 20.29 -8.95
C THR A 7 -5.25 19.39 -10.03
N SER A 8 -4.77 19.47 -11.27
CA SER A 8 -5.25 18.60 -12.36
C SER A 8 -4.82 17.14 -12.20
N MET A 9 -3.66 16.88 -11.59
CA MET A 9 -3.25 15.53 -11.20
C MET A 9 -4.19 14.98 -10.11
N LEU A 10 -4.50 15.76 -9.07
CA LEU A 10 -5.43 15.36 -8.02
C LEU A 10 -6.84 15.09 -8.55
N GLU A 11 -7.35 15.94 -9.45
CA GLU A 11 -8.65 15.74 -10.08
C GLU A 11 -8.68 14.43 -10.90
N ARG A 12 -7.61 14.10 -11.64
CA ARG A 12 -7.49 12.82 -12.35
C ARG A 12 -7.44 11.64 -11.39
N LEU A 13 -6.63 11.72 -10.33
CA LEU A 13 -6.56 10.66 -9.31
C LEU A 13 -7.92 10.44 -8.62
N HIS A 14 -8.64 11.52 -8.32
CA HIS A 14 -10.00 11.45 -7.76
C HIS A 14 -11.00 10.82 -8.73
N ALA A 15 -11.09 11.34 -9.96
CA ALA A 15 -12.01 10.84 -10.97
C ALA A 15 -11.74 9.37 -11.30
N GLN A 16 -10.47 8.98 -11.34
CA GLN A 16 -10.05 7.61 -11.63
C GLN A 16 -10.29 6.67 -10.45
N SER A 17 -10.08 7.10 -9.20
CA SER A 17 -10.44 6.29 -8.03
C SER A 17 -11.93 5.93 -8.00
N ALA A 18 -12.80 6.86 -8.41
CA ALA A 18 -14.24 6.63 -8.52
C ALA A 18 -14.59 5.73 -9.71
N SER A 19 -13.88 5.86 -10.84
CA SER A 19 -14.07 4.97 -11.99
C SER A 19 -13.50 3.58 -11.77
N ASP A 20 -12.47 3.41 -10.95
CA ASP A 20 -11.81 2.12 -10.73
C ASP A 20 -12.56 1.24 -9.74
N TRP A 21 -13.33 1.83 -8.81
CA TRP A 21 -14.39 1.12 -8.09
C TRP A 21 -15.46 0.54 -9.03
N ILE A 22 -15.75 1.24 -10.13
CA ILE A 22 -16.68 0.78 -11.18
C ILE A 22 -15.98 -0.20 -12.15
N PHE A 23 -14.69 -0.01 -12.43
CA PHE A 23 -13.89 -0.85 -13.33
C PHE A 23 -13.48 -2.19 -12.73
N LEU A 24 -13.33 -2.28 -11.40
CA LEU A 24 -13.25 -3.54 -10.65
C LEU A 24 -14.50 -4.41 -10.84
N GLU A 25 -15.61 -3.83 -11.30
CA GLU A 25 -16.85 -4.52 -11.68
C GLU A 25 -16.92 -4.85 -13.19
N GLU A 26 -16.12 -4.20 -14.06
CA GLU A 26 -16.29 -4.25 -15.54
C GLU A 26 -15.01 -4.46 -16.40
N SER A 27 -13.85 -4.77 -15.84
CA SER A 27 -12.56 -4.80 -16.55
C SER A 27 -12.45 -5.80 -17.74
N LEU A 28 -12.67 -5.33 -18.97
CA LEU A 28 -12.18 -5.90 -20.23
C LEU A 28 -11.76 -4.77 -21.22
N THR A 29 -10.49 -4.82 -21.65
CA THR A 29 -9.85 -4.22 -22.86
C THR A 29 -8.84 -3.05 -22.73
N ASP A 30 -7.58 -3.43 -23.00
CA ASP A 30 -6.52 -2.91 -23.90
C ASP A 30 -5.92 -1.50 -23.76
N PHE A 31 -4.57 -1.42 -23.78
CA PHE A 31 -3.77 -0.18 -23.78
C PHE A 31 -2.85 -0.07 -25.02
N GLY A 32 -2.91 1.07 -25.70
CA GLY A 32 -2.02 1.48 -26.80
C GLY A 32 -0.78 2.28 -26.36
N PRO A 33 0.12 2.67 -27.30
CA PRO A 33 1.55 2.80 -27.02
C PRO A 33 2.08 4.22 -26.68
N GLU A 34 3.16 4.17 -25.90
CA GLU A 34 4.39 5.00 -25.76
C GLU A 34 4.38 6.52 -25.98
N ALA A 35 4.94 7.23 -24.98
CA ALA A 35 5.61 8.52 -25.14
C ALA A 35 6.91 8.58 -24.31
N ASP A 36 7.86 9.39 -24.80
CA ASP A 36 9.31 9.34 -24.54
C ASP A 36 9.85 10.33 -23.47
N GLU A 37 11.12 10.09 -23.09
CA GLU A 37 12.08 10.81 -22.25
C GLU A 37 11.69 11.26 -20.83
N ALA A 38 12.29 10.58 -19.84
CA ALA A 38 12.21 10.92 -18.43
C ALA A 38 12.84 12.29 -18.15
N THR A 39 12.04 13.24 -17.70
CA THR A 39 12.51 14.54 -17.25
C THR A 39 13.02 14.45 -15.82
N ASP A 40 14.04 15.26 -15.53
CA ASP A 40 14.55 15.52 -14.19
C ASP A 40 13.37 15.91 -13.28
N TYR A 41 13.25 15.29 -12.11
CA TYR A 41 12.17 15.58 -11.16
C TYR A 41 12.72 16.48 -10.05
N PRO A 42 12.69 17.82 -10.23
CA PRO A 42 13.01 18.74 -9.16
C PRO A 42 11.85 18.78 -8.17
N HIS A 43 12.20 18.84 -6.90
CA HIS A 43 11.37 19.16 -5.74
C HIS A 43 10.62 20.49 -5.93
N PRO A 44 9.29 20.46 -6.12
CA PRO A 44 8.41 21.29 -5.28
C PRO A 44 7.05 20.64 -4.97
N ILE A 45 6.86 19.31 -5.12
CA ILE A 45 5.51 18.71 -5.05
C ILE A 45 4.94 18.64 -3.63
N MET A 46 5.73 18.49 -2.56
CA MET A 46 5.23 18.58 -1.18
C MET A 46 4.71 19.98 -0.86
N ASP A 47 5.59 20.97 -1.06
CA ASP A 47 5.28 22.38 -0.81
C ASP A 47 4.16 22.86 -1.72
N LYS A 48 4.17 22.51 -3.02
CA LYS A 48 3.05 22.81 -3.95
C LYS A 48 1.80 21.99 -3.65
N ALA A 49 1.88 20.77 -3.14
CA ALA A 49 0.68 20.02 -2.77
C ALA A 49 -0.04 20.69 -1.60
N ILE A 50 0.72 21.16 -0.62
CA ILE A 50 0.21 21.89 0.53
C ILE A 50 -0.22 23.31 0.11
N GLU A 51 0.54 23.99 -0.75
CA GLU A 51 0.28 25.36 -1.23
C GLU A 51 -0.90 25.42 -2.22
N ASP A 52 -1.01 24.47 -3.15
CA ASP A 52 -2.06 24.42 -4.19
C ASP A 52 -3.35 23.72 -3.71
N SER A 53 -3.28 22.82 -2.72
CA SER A 53 -4.41 21.93 -2.36
C SER A 53 -4.69 21.79 -0.86
N GLY A 54 -3.85 22.39 -0.01
CA GLY A 54 -3.99 22.37 1.44
C GLY A 54 -3.80 20.98 2.07
N PRO A 55 -4.01 20.86 3.40
CA PRO A 55 -3.90 19.60 4.13
C PRO A 55 -4.83 18.50 3.60
N GLN A 56 -5.93 18.88 2.96
CA GLN A 56 -6.88 17.93 2.37
C GLN A 56 -6.33 17.32 1.08
N GLY A 57 -5.71 18.12 0.19
CA GLY A 57 -5.03 17.59 -0.99
C GLY A 57 -3.87 16.66 -0.62
N PHE A 58 -3.16 16.96 0.46
CA PHE A 58 -2.12 16.09 0.99
C PHE A 58 -2.67 14.73 1.46
N ARG A 59 -3.75 14.72 2.26
CA ARG A 59 -4.46 13.48 2.63
C ARG A 59 -4.99 12.73 1.41
N VAL A 60 -5.43 13.45 0.39
CA VAL A 60 -5.85 12.87 -0.88
C VAL A 60 -4.70 12.16 -1.59
N LEU A 61 -3.48 12.66 -1.49
CA LEU A 61 -2.32 12.03 -2.10
C LEU A 61 -1.78 10.86 -1.27
N THR A 62 -1.70 10.99 0.07
CA THR A 62 -0.92 10.07 0.91
C THR A 62 -1.72 9.23 1.91
N TYR A 63 -3.04 9.44 2.03
CA TYR A 63 -3.90 9.00 3.16
C TYR A 63 -3.59 9.62 4.52
N PHE A 64 -2.40 10.17 4.71
CA PHE A 64 -1.96 10.73 5.99
C PHE A 64 -2.24 12.23 6.08
N SER A 65 -2.52 12.72 7.28
CA SER A 65 -2.33 14.14 7.57
C SER A 65 -0.85 14.49 7.39
N PRO A 66 -0.54 15.78 7.20
CA PRO A 66 0.83 16.25 7.27
C PRO A 66 1.56 15.76 8.54
N HIS A 67 0.89 15.80 9.71
CA HIS A 67 1.50 15.36 10.96
C HIS A 67 1.75 13.84 11.03
N GLU A 68 0.80 13.03 10.57
CA GLU A 68 0.97 11.56 10.50
C GLU A 68 2.11 11.21 9.54
N PHE A 69 2.22 11.90 8.42
CA PHE A 69 3.30 11.73 7.47
C PHE A 69 4.65 12.11 8.07
N GLU A 70 4.78 13.26 8.75
CA GLU A 70 6.02 13.63 9.45
C GLU A 70 6.43 12.60 10.49
N THR A 71 5.46 12.00 11.18
CA THR A 71 5.74 10.93 12.14
C THR A 71 6.34 9.72 11.43
N ILE A 72 5.75 9.27 10.33
CA ILE A 72 6.26 8.16 9.51
C ILE A 72 7.65 8.52 8.95
N TRP A 73 7.80 9.73 8.41
CA TRP A 73 9.05 10.23 7.85
C TRP A 73 10.19 10.17 8.86
N SER A 74 9.96 10.65 10.08
CA SER A 74 10.96 10.65 11.16
C SER A 74 11.48 9.25 11.52
N ILE A 75 10.70 8.20 11.26
CA ILE A 75 11.08 6.82 11.53
C ILE A 75 11.95 6.25 10.40
N ILE A 76 11.70 6.66 9.15
CA ILE A 76 12.24 6.00 7.96
C ILE A 76 13.32 6.83 7.25
N GLU A 77 13.42 8.13 7.54
CA GLU A 77 14.31 9.08 6.88
C GLU A 77 15.76 8.60 6.87
N SER A 78 16.29 8.15 8.02
CA SER A 78 17.68 7.70 8.13
C SER A 78 17.95 6.46 7.29
N SER A 79 17.01 5.49 7.32
CA SER A 79 17.12 4.22 6.59
C SER A 79 17.02 4.44 5.09
N LEU A 80 16.07 5.28 4.67
CA LEU A 80 15.87 5.63 3.27
C LEU A 80 17.05 6.44 2.74
N SER A 81 17.49 7.47 3.46
CA SER A 81 18.62 8.33 3.06
C SER A 81 19.94 7.57 2.97
N SER A 82 20.20 6.62 3.88
CA SER A 82 21.41 5.79 3.81
C SER A 82 21.42 4.89 2.56
N ARG A 83 20.32 4.17 2.31
CA ARG A 83 20.22 3.21 1.19
C ARG A 83 20.07 3.88 -0.18
N TRP A 84 19.49 5.07 -0.20
CA TRP A 84 19.26 5.84 -1.42
C TRP A 84 20.53 6.52 -1.93
N ASN A 85 21.43 6.90 -1.02
CA ASN A 85 22.70 7.53 -1.35
C ASN A 85 23.78 6.55 -1.81
N ASP A 86 23.58 5.24 -1.62
CA ASP A 86 24.44 4.16 -2.12
C ASP A 86 24.19 3.91 -3.62
N GLY A 87 24.78 4.76 -4.46
CA GLY A 87 24.76 4.61 -5.92
C GLY A 87 25.36 5.81 -6.65
N SER A 88 25.88 5.58 -7.86
CA SER A 88 26.50 6.61 -8.70
C SER A 88 25.52 7.37 -9.61
N GLY A 89 24.21 7.11 -9.50
CA GLY A 89 23.17 7.72 -10.32
C GLY A 89 22.71 9.10 -9.83
N ARG A 90 21.94 9.81 -10.65
CA ARG A 90 21.22 11.03 -10.24
C ARG A 90 20.27 10.67 -9.10
N LYS A 91 20.32 11.45 -8.02
CA LYS A 91 19.60 11.17 -6.78
C LYS A 91 18.31 11.98 -6.75
N SER A 92 17.16 11.31 -6.81
CA SER A 92 15.86 11.93 -6.46
C SER A 92 15.80 12.20 -4.96
N THR A 93 14.99 13.17 -4.51
CA THR A 93 14.76 13.38 -3.08
C THR A 93 13.99 12.19 -2.51
N THR A 94 14.42 11.70 -1.36
CA THR A 94 13.81 10.57 -0.64
C THR A 94 12.33 10.82 -0.30
N GLU A 95 11.95 12.05 0.01
CA GLU A 95 10.55 12.48 0.23
C GLU A 95 9.68 12.33 -1.02
N GLY A 96 10.20 12.73 -2.19
CA GLY A 96 9.51 12.58 -3.47
C GLY A 96 9.27 11.12 -3.83
N CYS A 97 10.21 10.24 -3.48
CA CYS A 97 10.04 8.80 -3.67
C CYS A 97 8.97 8.21 -2.74
N LEU A 98 8.88 8.71 -1.50
CA LEU A 98 7.84 8.31 -0.56
C LEU A 98 6.45 8.75 -1.03
N LEU A 99 6.33 9.96 -1.61
CA LEU A 99 5.08 10.40 -2.22
C LEU A 99 4.66 9.58 -3.43
N CYS A 100 5.60 9.18 -4.29
CA CYS A 100 5.32 8.26 -5.39
C CYS A 100 4.80 6.92 -4.86
N TYR A 101 5.37 6.43 -3.76
CA TYR A 101 4.92 5.22 -3.08
C TYR A 101 3.52 5.39 -2.46
N ASP A 102 3.26 6.45 -1.71
CA ASP A 102 1.96 6.68 -1.07
C ASP A 102 0.85 6.91 -2.11
N GLY A 103 1.17 7.64 -3.19
CA GLY A 103 0.27 7.84 -4.32
C GLY A 103 -0.05 6.51 -5.02
N TYR A 104 0.94 5.63 -5.17
CA TYR A 104 0.73 4.27 -5.70
C TYR A 104 -0.17 3.43 -4.78
N LEU A 105 0.15 3.37 -3.48
CA LEU A 105 -0.65 2.62 -2.51
C LEU A 105 -2.11 3.07 -2.47
N LYS A 106 -2.37 4.33 -2.82
CA LYS A 106 -3.69 4.89 -2.73
C LYS A 106 -4.59 4.62 -3.91
N HIS A 107 -4.10 4.82 -5.12
CA HIS A 107 -4.97 4.86 -6.29
C HIS A 107 -4.95 3.56 -7.10
N TYR A 108 -4.16 2.56 -6.72
CA TYR A 108 -4.13 1.22 -7.34
C TYR A 108 -4.12 1.24 -8.89
N LEU A 109 -3.53 2.28 -9.50
CA LEU A 109 -3.51 2.43 -10.95
C LEU A 109 -2.42 1.55 -11.55
N THR A 110 -2.51 1.33 -12.87
CA THR A 110 -1.40 0.73 -13.61
C THR A 110 -0.16 1.63 -13.53
N TRP A 111 1.02 1.03 -13.67
CA TRP A 111 2.29 1.75 -13.64
C TRP A 111 2.33 2.88 -14.69
N GLU A 112 1.72 2.69 -15.85
CA GLU A 112 1.64 3.68 -16.93
C GLU A 112 0.83 4.91 -16.52
N LYS A 113 -0.36 4.69 -15.93
CA LYS A 113 -1.23 5.79 -15.46
C LYS A 113 -0.54 6.58 -14.36
N HIS A 114 0.03 5.88 -13.37
CA HIS A 114 0.75 6.54 -12.29
C HIS A 114 2.00 7.27 -12.78
N ALA A 115 2.79 6.67 -13.67
CA ALA A 115 4.00 7.29 -14.16
C ALA A 115 3.71 8.55 -14.99
N LEU A 116 2.57 8.60 -15.70
CA LEU A 116 2.11 9.80 -16.37
C LEU A 116 1.81 10.94 -15.38
N ASP A 117 1.22 10.65 -14.23
CA ASP A 117 0.96 11.65 -13.18
C ASP A 117 2.25 12.20 -12.57
N PHE A 118 3.27 11.35 -12.43
CA PHE A 118 4.58 11.75 -11.92
C PHE A 118 5.58 12.24 -12.99
N GLY A 119 5.20 12.23 -14.28
CA GLY A 119 6.09 12.61 -15.39
C GLY A 119 7.28 11.65 -15.57
N MET A 120 7.12 10.39 -15.21
CA MET A 120 8.14 9.35 -15.26
C MET A 120 7.80 8.29 -16.32
N LYS A 121 8.80 7.49 -16.71
CA LYS A 121 8.53 6.23 -17.42
C LYS A 121 8.08 5.17 -16.42
N ALA A 122 7.09 4.33 -16.79
CA ALA A 122 6.54 3.29 -15.92
C ALA A 122 7.62 2.36 -15.28
N PRO A 123 8.62 1.84 -16.03
CA PRO A 123 9.67 1.02 -15.44
C PRO A 123 10.57 1.77 -14.44
N THR A 124 10.67 3.09 -14.59
CA THR A 124 11.44 3.94 -13.67
C THR A 124 10.64 4.16 -12.38
N LEU A 125 9.35 4.46 -12.49
CA LEU A 125 8.47 4.61 -11.33
C LEU A 125 8.41 3.32 -10.52
N GLU A 126 8.20 2.17 -11.18
CA GLU A 126 8.19 0.85 -10.54
C GLU A 126 9.47 0.61 -9.74
N LYS A 127 10.65 0.83 -10.37
CA LYS A 127 11.94 0.69 -9.68
C LYS A 127 12.07 1.60 -8.46
N VAL A 128 11.58 2.84 -8.54
CA VAL A 128 11.61 3.79 -7.42
C VAL A 128 10.70 3.29 -6.29
N VAL A 129 9.44 2.98 -6.59
CA VAL A 129 8.43 2.52 -5.61
C VAL A 129 8.88 1.22 -4.95
N MET A 130 9.33 0.24 -5.72
CA MET A 130 9.82 -1.03 -5.19
C MET A 130 11.06 -0.86 -4.31
N ARG A 131 11.95 0.07 -4.65
CA ARG A 131 13.13 0.38 -3.81
C ARG A 131 12.73 1.03 -2.49
N VAL A 132 11.74 1.93 -2.50
CA VAL A 132 11.16 2.51 -1.28
C VAL A 132 10.56 1.40 -0.43
N ILE A 133 9.69 0.56 -1.00
CA ILE A 133 9.05 -0.58 -0.31
C ILE A 133 10.10 -1.46 0.38
N ASN A 134 11.08 -1.97 -0.38
CA ASN A 134 12.08 -2.88 0.15
C ASN A 134 12.98 -2.25 1.24
N THR A 135 13.07 -0.92 1.28
CA THR A 135 13.86 -0.20 2.28
C THR A 135 13.04 0.13 3.53
N VAL A 136 11.80 0.55 3.33
CA VAL A 136 10.92 1.15 4.35
C VAL A 136 10.06 0.10 5.04
N GLN A 137 9.57 -0.91 4.32
CA GLN A 137 8.71 -1.96 4.84
C GLN A 137 9.26 -2.63 6.11
N PRO A 138 10.52 -3.12 6.17
CA PRO A 138 11.02 -3.78 7.38
C PRO A 138 11.11 -2.83 8.57
N VAL A 139 11.46 -1.56 8.35
CA VAL A 139 11.59 -0.54 9.40
C VAL A 139 10.21 -0.20 9.98
N LEU A 140 9.21 0.01 9.11
CA LEU A 140 7.83 0.26 9.55
C LEU A 140 7.23 -0.97 10.23
N TYR A 141 7.50 -2.16 9.72
CA TYR A 141 7.02 -3.39 10.35
C TYR A 141 7.59 -3.55 11.76
N GLU A 142 8.90 -3.38 11.94
CA GLU A 142 9.51 -3.46 13.27
C GLU A 142 8.95 -2.40 14.24
N HIS A 143 8.75 -1.18 13.75
CA HIS A 143 8.30 -0.05 14.58
C HIS A 143 6.81 -0.11 14.95
N PHE A 144 5.94 -0.46 14.00
CA PHE A 144 4.48 -0.42 14.16
C PHE A 144 3.85 -1.80 14.38
N VAL A 145 4.46 -2.86 13.85
CA VAL A 145 4.00 -4.25 13.96
C VAL A 145 4.92 -4.99 14.92
N THR A 146 4.80 -4.63 16.19
CA THR A 146 5.56 -5.31 17.24
C THR A 146 4.67 -6.35 17.89
N MET A 147 4.92 -7.63 17.59
CA MET A 147 4.42 -8.77 18.36
C MET A 147 4.85 -8.59 19.81
N PRO A 148 3.94 -8.22 20.71
CA PRO A 148 4.46 -7.60 21.89
C PRO A 148 4.62 -8.64 22.99
N LYS A 149 5.78 -8.58 23.62
CA LYS A 149 5.88 -8.78 25.07
C LYS A 149 5.14 -7.66 25.85
N LEU A 150 4.00 -7.15 25.34
CA LEU A 150 3.04 -6.26 26.03
C LEU A 150 2.17 -7.22 26.85
N ARG A 151 2.54 -7.56 28.09
CA ARG A 151 2.57 -6.72 29.30
C ARG A 151 1.29 -5.89 29.46
N ASN A 152 0.46 -6.38 30.38
CA ASN A 152 -0.11 -5.62 31.49
C ASN A 152 -0.93 -4.36 31.17
N LYS A 153 -1.71 -4.34 30.08
CA LYS A 153 -2.87 -3.45 30.01
C LYS A 153 -4.12 -4.31 30.16
N ALA A 154 -4.97 -3.95 31.13
CA ALA A 154 -6.23 -4.64 31.42
C ALA A 154 -7.32 -4.34 30.36
N CYS A 155 -6.94 -4.09 29.10
CA CYS A 155 -7.89 -3.94 28.01
C CYS A 155 -8.21 -5.34 27.49
N LEU A 156 -9.49 -5.69 27.51
CA LEU A 156 -9.99 -6.99 27.08
C LEU A 156 -11.06 -6.77 26.02
N PHE A 157 -11.20 -7.72 25.10
CA PHE A 157 -12.36 -7.71 24.21
C PHE A 157 -13.63 -7.84 25.04
N ARG A 158 -14.59 -6.94 24.82
CA ARG A 158 -15.85 -6.88 25.57
C ARG A 158 -16.59 -8.22 25.60
N ASN A 159 -16.61 -8.92 24.47
CA ASN A 159 -17.35 -10.18 24.30
C ASN A 159 -16.47 -11.43 24.48
N TYR A 160 -15.13 -11.27 24.44
CA TYR A 160 -14.18 -12.38 24.52
C TYR A 160 -13.03 -12.05 25.49
N PRO A 161 -13.28 -11.99 26.81
CA PRO A 161 -12.29 -11.51 27.77
C PRO A 161 -11.02 -12.36 27.88
N TYR A 162 -11.05 -13.60 27.38
CA TYR A 162 -9.91 -14.51 27.36
C TYR A 162 -9.10 -14.45 26.06
N ALA A 163 -9.64 -13.80 25.01
CA ALA A 163 -8.91 -13.65 23.76
C ALA A 163 -7.84 -12.57 23.91
N LYS A 164 -6.62 -12.89 23.47
CA LYS A 164 -5.50 -11.96 23.46
C LYS A 164 -5.50 -11.10 22.21
N TYR A 165 -5.86 -11.70 21.07
CA TYR A 165 -5.87 -11.05 19.77
C TYR A 165 -7.13 -11.41 19.01
N ALA A 166 -7.53 -10.52 18.11
CA ALA A 166 -8.56 -10.77 17.13
C ALA A 166 -7.91 -10.86 15.75
N THR A 167 -8.16 -11.97 15.07
CA THR A 167 -7.50 -12.28 13.79
C THR A 167 -8.54 -12.34 12.69
N ASN A 168 -8.20 -11.77 11.53
CA ASN A 168 -9.05 -11.78 10.35
C ASN A 168 -8.22 -11.79 9.07
N GLU A 169 -8.70 -12.47 8.03
CA GLU A 169 -8.13 -12.35 6.70
C GLU A 169 -8.65 -11.12 5.96
N LYS A 170 -7.80 -10.53 5.12
CA LYS A 170 -8.17 -9.43 4.24
C LYS A 170 -7.67 -9.69 2.83
N LEU A 171 -8.61 -9.72 1.87
CA LEU A 171 -8.29 -9.75 0.45
C LEU A 171 -7.90 -8.35 -0.03
N GLN A 172 -6.72 -8.25 -0.63
CA GLN A 172 -6.30 -7.13 -1.45
C GLN A 172 -6.58 -7.48 -2.92
N PRO A 173 -7.57 -6.82 -3.55
CA PRO A 173 -7.91 -7.10 -4.93
C PRO A 173 -6.76 -6.70 -5.86
N SER A 174 -6.61 -7.45 -6.94
CA SER A 174 -5.65 -7.17 -8.01
C SER A 174 -6.35 -7.15 -9.35
N ASN A 175 -5.69 -6.56 -10.35
CA ASN A 175 -6.05 -6.78 -11.74
C ASN A 175 -5.99 -8.28 -12.07
N HIS A 176 -6.73 -8.66 -13.10
CA HIS A 176 -6.73 -10.02 -13.61
C HIS A 176 -5.31 -10.44 -14.03
N PRO A 177 -4.73 -11.50 -13.44
CA PRO A 177 -3.39 -11.95 -13.78
C PRO A 177 -3.29 -12.37 -15.25
N THR A 178 -2.16 -12.08 -15.90
CA THR A 178 -1.86 -12.61 -17.24
C THR A 178 -1.36 -14.06 -17.12
N GLY A 179 -1.62 -14.90 -18.12
CA GLY A 179 -1.11 -16.27 -18.17
C GLY A 179 -2.18 -17.31 -18.49
N PRO A 180 -1.91 -18.62 -18.34
CA PRO A 180 -2.91 -19.67 -18.51
C PRO A 180 -3.96 -19.65 -17.39
N PHE A 181 -5.17 -20.11 -17.69
CA PHE A 181 -6.28 -20.17 -16.71
C PHE A 181 -5.92 -20.89 -15.41
N GLY A 182 -5.09 -21.94 -15.48
CA GLY A 182 -4.64 -22.69 -14.31
C GLY A 182 -3.87 -21.84 -13.29
N GLU A 183 -3.00 -20.94 -13.78
CA GLU A 183 -2.21 -20.03 -12.95
C GLU A 183 -3.07 -18.87 -12.44
N GLN A 184 -3.93 -18.31 -13.30
CA GLN A 184 -4.84 -17.23 -12.91
C GLN A 184 -5.77 -17.64 -11.76
N LYS A 185 -6.39 -18.83 -11.87
CA LYS A 185 -7.34 -19.33 -10.87
C LYS A 185 -6.73 -19.44 -9.47
N HIS A 186 -5.41 -19.57 -9.37
CA HIS A 186 -4.71 -19.62 -8.09
C HIS A 186 -4.88 -18.31 -7.28
N TYR A 187 -5.09 -17.19 -7.94
CA TYR A 187 -5.31 -15.90 -7.29
C TYR A 187 -6.80 -15.54 -7.15
N PHE A 188 -7.71 -16.39 -7.64
CA PHE A 188 -9.14 -16.09 -7.62
C PHE A 188 -9.79 -16.50 -6.30
N SER A 189 -10.32 -15.52 -5.56
CA SER A 189 -11.12 -15.76 -4.37
C SER A 189 -12.57 -16.03 -4.72
N ARG A 190 -13.05 -17.23 -4.40
CA ARG A 190 -14.46 -17.60 -4.62
C ARG A 190 -15.43 -16.81 -3.75
N LYS A 191 -15.01 -16.50 -2.52
CA LYS A 191 -15.81 -15.75 -1.51
C LYS A 191 -16.10 -14.34 -2.01
N HIS A 192 -15.07 -13.66 -2.52
CA HIS A 192 -15.16 -12.27 -2.95
C HIS A 192 -15.41 -12.09 -4.45
N LYS A 193 -15.26 -13.15 -5.25
CA LYS A 193 -15.34 -13.14 -6.72
C LYS A 193 -14.35 -12.17 -7.38
N LEU A 194 -13.20 -11.97 -6.75
CA LEU A 194 -12.13 -11.09 -7.21
C LEU A 194 -10.81 -11.86 -7.23
N TYR A 195 -9.90 -11.45 -8.12
CA TYR A 195 -8.49 -11.86 -8.06
C TYR A 195 -7.77 -11.03 -7.01
N GLY A 196 -6.79 -11.62 -6.34
CA GLY A 196 -5.99 -10.88 -5.39
C GLY A 196 -5.08 -11.75 -4.53
N LEU A 197 -4.50 -11.07 -3.55
CA LEU A 197 -3.69 -11.63 -2.49
C LEU A 197 -4.40 -11.43 -1.15
N MET A 198 -4.30 -12.42 -0.27
CA MET A 198 -4.85 -12.35 1.07
C MET A 198 -3.73 -12.23 2.08
N ILE A 199 -4.00 -11.50 3.14
CA ILE A 199 -3.15 -11.45 4.32
C ILE A 199 -4.01 -11.79 5.53
N GLU A 200 -3.44 -12.52 6.47
CA GLU A 200 -3.96 -12.64 7.82
C GLU A 200 -3.37 -11.51 8.66
N ALA A 201 -4.22 -10.84 9.44
CA ALA A 201 -3.80 -9.79 10.34
C ALA A 201 -4.40 -10.01 11.74
N SER A 202 -3.55 -9.94 12.75
CA SER A 202 -3.93 -10.05 14.16
C SER A 202 -3.87 -8.67 14.81
N VAL A 203 -4.94 -8.28 15.51
CA VAL A 203 -5.02 -6.99 16.22
C VAL A 203 -5.27 -7.16 17.72
N SER A 204 -4.80 -6.21 18.52
CA SER A 204 -5.05 -6.16 19.96
C SER A 204 -6.48 -5.64 20.27
N PRO A 205 -6.96 -5.76 21.53
CA PRO A 205 -8.22 -5.15 21.96
C PRO A 205 -8.32 -3.64 21.73
N GLU A 206 -7.17 -2.94 21.69
CA GLU A 206 -7.06 -1.52 21.40
C GLU A 206 -7.09 -1.19 19.90
N GLY A 207 -7.11 -2.20 19.03
CA GLY A 207 -7.11 -2.04 17.57
C GLY A 207 -5.72 -1.82 16.97
N LEU A 208 -4.64 -2.17 17.68
CA LEU A 208 -3.28 -2.09 17.16
C LEU A 208 -2.91 -3.38 16.41
N LEU A 209 -2.24 -3.25 15.28
CA LEU A 209 -1.73 -4.41 14.52
C LEU A 209 -0.59 -5.07 15.29
N VAL A 210 -0.74 -6.36 15.57
CA VAL A 210 0.17 -7.15 16.41
C VAL A 210 0.99 -8.10 15.56
N ASP A 211 0.37 -8.72 14.57
CA ASP A 211 1.05 -9.62 13.62
C ASP A 211 0.36 -9.58 12.26
N MET A 212 1.10 -9.95 11.21
CA MET A 212 0.60 -10.07 9.86
C MET A 212 1.34 -11.20 9.13
N SER A 213 0.59 -12.08 8.47
CA SER A 213 1.16 -13.17 7.69
C SER A 213 1.87 -12.67 6.44
N ALA A 214 2.64 -13.56 5.80
CA ALA A 214 2.96 -13.39 4.40
C ALA A 214 1.68 -13.36 3.55
N HIS A 215 1.77 -12.81 2.34
CA HIS A 215 0.63 -12.82 1.43
C HIS A 215 0.42 -14.21 0.85
N GLU A 216 -0.84 -14.63 0.78
CA GLU A 216 -1.26 -15.88 0.17
C GLU A 216 -2.14 -15.62 -1.06
N PRO A 217 -2.15 -16.51 -2.06
CA PRO A 217 -3.03 -16.39 -3.23
C PRO A 217 -4.51 -16.39 -2.84
N GLY A 218 -5.34 -15.59 -3.52
CA GLY A 218 -6.76 -15.46 -3.20
C GLY A 218 -7.58 -16.76 -3.24
N SER A 219 -7.07 -17.84 -3.83
CA SER A 219 -7.73 -19.17 -3.82
C SER A 219 -7.53 -19.97 -2.53
N VAL A 220 -6.59 -19.58 -1.66
CA VAL A 220 -6.35 -20.21 -0.37
C VAL A 220 -7.57 -20.00 0.54
N SER A 221 -7.97 -21.01 1.30
CA SER A 221 -9.10 -20.85 2.23
C SER A 221 -8.64 -20.24 3.55
N ASP A 222 -9.52 -19.43 4.15
CA ASP A 222 -9.34 -18.79 5.46
C ASP A 222 -8.79 -19.78 6.50
N ILE A 223 -9.39 -20.97 6.61
CA ILE A 223 -8.95 -22.02 7.57
C ILE A 223 -7.52 -22.54 7.33
N THR A 224 -7.03 -22.49 6.11
CA THR A 224 -5.66 -22.92 5.78
C THR A 224 -4.67 -21.86 6.26
N MET A 225 -4.96 -20.58 6.01
CA MET A 225 -4.11 -19.48 6.50
C MET A 225 -3.97 -19.54 8.02
N PHE A 226 -5.08 -19.67 8.75
CA PHE A 226 -5.06 -19.75 10.23
C PHE A 226 -4.31 -20.97 10.81
N ARG A 227 -4.12 -22.03 10.02
CA ARG A 227 -3.44 -23.26 10.49
C ARG A 227 -1.94 -23.20 10.30
N ASP A 228 -1.50 -22.47 9.29
CA ASP A 228 -0.10 -22.32 8.95
C ASP A 228 0.56 -21.19 9.76
N ASP A 229 -0.24 -20.25 10.29
CA ASP A 229 0.25 -19.20 11.19
C ASP A 229 0.64 -19.76 12.56
N GLY A 230 1.92 -19.59 12.92
CA GLY A 230 2.54 -20.11 14.15
C GLY A 230 2.07 -19.45 15.45
N LEU A 231 0.99 -18.68 15.43
CA LEU A 231 0.34 -18.11 16.59
C LEU A 231 -0.48 -19.20 17.29
N ASN A 232 -0.15 -19.51 18.55
CA ASN A 232 -0.88 -20.51 19.33
C ASN A 232 -2.39 -20.20 19.34
N SER A 233 -3.15 -21.05 18.64
CA SER A 233 -4.61 -21.01 18.48
C SER A 233 -5.40 -20.98 19.79
N GLU A 234 -4.74 -21.30 20.91
CA GLU A 234 -5.33 -21.37 22.25
C GLU A 234 -5.72 -20.01 22.85
N THR A 235 -5.37 -18.88 22.23
CA THR A 235 -5.74 -17.53 22.74
C THR A 235 -6.25 -16.52 21.71
N LEU A 236 -6.73 -16.99 20.55
CA LEU A 236 -7.25 -16.15 19.47
C LEU A 236 -8.79 -16.07 19.52
N ALA A 237 -9.34 -14.86 19.30
CA ALA A 237 -10.72 -14.70 18.88
C ALA A 237 -10.76 -14.62 17.35
N PHE A 238 -11.43 -15.58 16.72
CA PHE A 238 -11.70 -15.54 15.29
C PHE A 238 -12.85 -14.58 15.04
N MET A 239 -12.59 -13.52 14.28
CA MET A 239 -13.64 -12.62 13.81
C MET A 239 -14.12 -13.12 12.46
N THR A 240 -15.14 -13.99 12.45
CA THR A 240 -15.88 -14.26 11.20
C THR A 240 -16.79 -13.07 10.92
N ALA A 241 -16.58 -12.38 9.80
CA ALA A 241 -17.50 -11.36 9.30
C ALA A 241 -18.87 -11.95 8.91
#